data_AF-A0AA40FR57-F1
#
_entry.id   AF-A0AA40FR57-F1
#
_cell.length_a   1.000
_cell.length_b   1.000
_cell.length_c   1.000
_cell.angle_alpha   90.00
_cell.angle_beta   90.00
_cell.angle_gamma   90.00
#
_symmetry.space_group_name_H-M   'P 1'
#
loop_
_entity.id
_entity.type
_entity.pdbx_description
1 polymer ?
#
loop_
_entity_poly.entity_id
_entity_poly.type
_entity_poly.pdbx_seq_one_letter_code
_entity_poly.pdbx_strand_id
1 'polypeptide(L)'
;MSTETKLFLRKTKELSRLVSAMKELEIPRELETELLEIGKKLADLSIVVEKDKCLNAGGKFEWVDSVLVKCLRNGTWLLLDQVNLCSPAILDRLNGLLEPNGALTIGEKGVDEDGNVFTVKAHGNFRLFLTMDPRHGEISRAMRNRGVEISIPAPRHSVPSNSLDVTSLLNSCGIRSVNRQKLLLKVHGAIADQYKLNEMLQVASFTSQQTSKGFAFEQSLRNSYRELCGSLDARSKHEALRKIDETLSDVVRDETPESFYNLDAMSLRTRNLRRNARLAIVEQQGFLLKLSLEKLLCIDDTGAQKIDFHDFFDRPPITDTMAFFRQLLLDFYERSSLDDLQTRRLWSRNILPRNKFNKLAEMNECLSNEVGNMEFLFRGKSAFEVPLNLTEPPTFSNNLVIALYFRLISLDCESERDLHRDKDVMYLKEYSSAVCSGESPKLSCNRVINCNYP
;
A
#
# COMPACT_ATOMS: atom_id res chain seq x y z
N MET A 1 25.06 -13.56 -32.19
CA MET A 1 25.49 -12.68 -33.30
C MET A 1 26.89 -12.07 -33.17
N SER A 2 27.31 -11.30 -32.14
CA SER A 2 28.78 -10.98 -31.98
C SER A 2 29.61 -12.26 -31.93
N THR A 3 29.03 -13.27 -31.31
CA THR A 3 29.52 -14.64 -31.15
C THR A 3 29.53 -15.41 -32.46
N GLU A 4 28.45 -15.34 -33.24
CA GLU A 4 28.35 -15.94 -34.58
C GLU A 4 29.32 -15.32 -35.58
N THR A 5 29.45 -13.99 -35.62
CA THR A 5 30.43 -13.30 -36.47
C THR A 5 31.86 -13.69 -36.08
N LYS A 6 32.15 -13.76 -34.77
CA LYS A 6 33.45 -14.26 -34.27
C LYS A 6 33.68 -15.73 -34.64
N LEU A 7 32.66 -16.58 -34.55
CA LEU A 7 32.72 -17.99 -34.92
C LEU A 7 32.94 -18.16 -36.43
N PHE A 8 32.26 -17.35 -37.25
CA PHE A 8 32.41 -17.34 -38.70
C PHE A 8 33.83 -16.89 -39.11
N LEU A 9 34.35 -15.82 -38.51
CA LEU A 9 35.73 -15.35 -38.71
C LEU A 9 36.76 -16.39 -38.25
N ARG A 10 36.49 -17.10 -37.15
CA ARG A 10 37.34 -18.22 -36.71
C ARG A 10 37.33 -19.37 -37.73
N LYS A 11 36.16 -19.77 -38.21
CA LYS A 11 36.02 -20.86 -39.21
C LYS A 11 36.67 -20.52 -40.54
N THR A 12 36.50 -19.29 -41.04
CA THR A 12 37.15 -18.81 -42.27
C THR A 12 38.67 -18.76 -42.12
N LYS A 13 39.19 -18.39 -40.95
CA LYS A 13 40.64 -18.44 -40.65
C LYS A 13 41.19 -19.87 -40.64
N GLU A 14 40.48 -20.83 -40.04
CA GLU A 14 40.90 -22.23 -40.08
C GLU A 14 40.81 -22.82 -41.51
N LEU A 15 39.78 -22.47 -42.28
CA LEU A 15 39.69 -22.87 -43.69
C LEU A 15 40.84 -22.30 -44.52
N SER A 16 41.22 -21.04 -44.28
CA SER A 16 42.37 -20.40 -44.93
C SER A 16 43.70 -21.09 -44.60
N ARG A 17 43.88 -21.53 -43.34
CA ARG A 17 45.03 -22.36 -42.95
C ARG A 17 45.04 -23.71 -43.66
N LEU A 18 43.88 -24.36 -43.77
CA LEU A 18 43.76 -25.65 -44.43
C LEU A 18 44.07 -25.52 -45.94
N VAL A 19 43.55 -24.47 -46.60
CA VAL A 19 43.88 -24.16 -48.00
C VAL A 19 45.38 -23.87 -48.16
N SER A 20 46.01 -23.22 -47.19
CA SER A 20 47.46 -22.96 -47.21
C SER A 20 48.27 -24.25 -47.05
N ALA A 21 47.87 -25.15 -46.14
CA ALA A 21 48.51 -26.45 -45.95
C ALA A 21 48.31 -27.38 -47.16
N MET A 22 47.14 -27.31 -47.83
CA MET A 22 46.89 -28.08 -49.06
C MET A 22 47.82 -27.64 -50.19
N LYS A 23 48.17 -26.35 -50.29
CA LYS A 23 49.13 -25.85 -51.30
C LYS A 23 50.55 -26.40 -51.14
N GLU A 24 50.92 -26.91 -49.96
CA GLU A 24 52.23 -27.51 -49.71
C GLU A 24 52.30 -28.98 -50.14
N LEU A 25 51.16 -29.59 -50.52
CA LEU A 25 51.10 -30.93 -51.09
C LEU A 25 51.26 -30.84 -52.61
N GLU A 26 51.93 -31.81 -53.23
CA GLU A 26 52.05 -31.90 -54.70
C GLU A 26 50.69 -32.25 -55.33
N ILE A 27 49.91 -31.22 -55.64
CA ILE A 27 48.55 -31.33 -56.19
C ILE A 27 48.59 -31.19 -57.73
N PRO A 28 47.73 -31.90 -58.49
CA PRO A 28 47.58 -31.69 -59.94
C PRO A 28 47.24 -30.23 -60.28
N ARG A 29 47.83 -29.70 -61.36
CA ARG A 29 47.71 -28.28 -61.79
C ARG A 29 46.26 -27.78 -61.96
N GLU A 30 45.32 -28.67 -62.24
CA GLU A 30 43.89 -28.35 -62.39
C GLU A 30 43.23 -27.95 -61.05
N LEU A 31 43.65 -28.58 -59.95
CA LEU A 31 43.13 -28.31 -58.60
C LEU A 31 43.83 -27.11 -57.93
N GLU A 32 45.03 -26.77 -58.39
CA GLU A 32 45.78 -25.60 -57.90
C GLU A 32 45.05 -24.28 -58.22
N THR A 33 44.44 -24.19 -59.41
CA THR A 33 43.65 -23.02 -59.81
C THR A 33 42.39 -22.85 -58.97
N GLU A 34 41.70 -23.95 -58.64
CA GLU A 34 40.49 -23.93 -57.80
C GLU A 34 40.83 -23.52 -56.36
N LEU A 35 41.92 -24.06 -55.79
CA LEU A 35 42.40 -23.69 -54.46
C LEU A 35 42.77 -22.21 -54.35
N LEU A 36 43.32 -21.64 -55.42
CA LEU A 36 43.68 -20.22 -55.47
C LEU A 36 42.43 -19.32 -55.52
N GLU A 37 41.39 -19.74 -56.25
CA GLU A 37 40.10 -19.05 -56.30
C GLU A 37 39.35 -19.13 -54.96
N ILE A 38 39.33 -20.31 -54.32
CA ILE A 38 38.74 -20.50 -52.98
C ILE A 38 39.46 -19.64 -51.96
N GLY A 39 40.80 -19.59 -51.99
CA GLY A 39 41.60 -18.73 -51.11
C GLY A 39 41.27 -17.25 -51.26
N LYS A 40 41.09 -16.76 -52.49
CA LYS A 40 40.67 -15.37 -52.75
C LYS A 40 39.26 -15.09 -52.22
N LYS A 41 38.29 -15.97 -52.51
CA LYS A 41 36.91 -15.83 -52.01
C LYS A 41 36.85 -15.81 -50.48
N LEU A 42 37.65 -16.63 -49.80
CA LEU A 42 37.75 -16.64 -48.33
C LEU A 42 38.33 -15.35 -47.77
N ALA A 43 39.34 -14.77 -48.42
CA ALA A 43 39.93 -13.49 -48.02
C ALA A 43 38.93 -12.34 -48.20
N ASP A 44 38.25 -12.29 -49.34
CA ASP A 44 37.24 -11.27 -49.63
C ASP A 44 36.07 -11.35 -48.65
N LEU A 45 35.59 -12.56 -48.34
CA LEU A 45 34.55 -12.79 -47.32
C LEU A 45 35.00 -12.34 -45.93
N SER A 46 36.25 -12.62 -45.53
CA SER A 46 36.77 -12.18 -44.23
C SER A 46 36.79 -10.66 -44.11
N ILE A 47 37.25 -9.97 -45.17
CA ILE A 47 37.33 -8.49 -45.20
C ILE A 47 35.93 -7.86 -45.12
N VAL A 48 34.97 -8.38 -45.89
CA VAL A 48 33.59 -7.86 -45.89
C VAL A 48 32.95 -8.03 -44.53
N VAL A 49 33.10 -9.21 -43.91
CA VAL A 49 32.50 -9.50 -42.60
C VAL A 49 33.16 -8.72 -41.46
N GLU A 50 34.47 -8.48 -41.52
CA GLU A 50 35.17 -7.61 -40.54
C GLU A 50 34.74 -6.15 -40.65
N LYS A 51 34.55 -5.66 -41.89
CA LYS A 51 34.13 -4.27 -42.14
C LYS A 51 32.69 -4.02 -41.71
N ASP A 52 31.77 -4.91 -42.08
CA ASP A 52 30.34 -4.70 -41.85
C ASP A 52 29.88 -5.22 -40.47
N LYS A 53 30.74 -6.00 -39.78
CA LYS A 53 30.46 -6.67 -38.49
C LYS A 53 29.15 -7.48 -38.48
N CYS A 54 28.64 -7.81 -39.66
CA CYS A 54 27.35 -8.42 -39.88
C CYS A 54 27.47 -9.38 -41.07
N LEU A 55 26.79 -10.52 -40.98
CA LEU A 55 26.75 -11.52 -42.05
C LEU A 55 25.61 -11.26 -43.06
N ASN A 56 24.70 -10.32 -42.74
CA ASN A 56 23.50 -10.02 -43.52
C ASN A 56 23.51 -8.56 -43.99
N ALA A 57 23.34 -8.32 -45.30
CA ALA A 57 23.44 -7.01 -45.94
C ALA A 57 22.22 -6.06 -45.77
N GLY A 58 21.37 -6.28 -44.76
CA GLY A 58 20.14 -5.48 -44.59
C GLY A 58 19.56 -5.58 -43.19
N GLY A 59 19.92 -4.62 -42.32
CA GLY A 59 19.33 -4.44 -40.99
C GLY A 59 19.67 -5.54 -39.97
N LYS A 60 19.64 -5.18 -38.69
CA LYS A 60 19.88 -6.11 -37.57
C LYS A 60 18.60 -6.25 -36.76
N PHE A 61 18.06 -7.46 -36.69
CA PHE A 61 17.08 -7.80 -35.66
C PHE A 61 17.83 -8.17 -34.39
N GLU A 62 17.50 -7.48 -33.29
CA GLU A 62 18.03 -7.80 -31.98
C GLU A 62 16.91 -8.13 -31.01
N TRP A 63 17.18 -9.08 -30.13
CA TRP A 63 16.25 -9.42 -29.07
C TRP A 63 16.17 -8.27 -28.08
N VAL A 64 14.96 -7.78 -27.84
CA VAL A 64 14.67 -6.78 -26.80
C VAL A 64 13.85 -7.46 -25.71
N ASP A 65 14.38 -7.47 -24.49
CA ASP A 65 13.66 -8.05 -23.36
C ASP A 65 12.36 -7.30 -23.10
N SER A 66 11.26 -8.08 -23.00
CA SER A 66 9.93 -7.56 -22.70
C SER A 66 9.84 -7.00 -21.27
N VAL A 67 8.76 -6.25 -20.99
CA VAL A 67 8.49 -5.73 -19.64
C VAL A 67 8.45 -6.86 -18.61
N LEU A 68 7.83 -8.00 -18.96
CA LEU A 68 7.80 -9.18 -18.09
C LEU A 68 9.21 -9.65 -17.74
N VAL A 69 10.09 -9.85 -18.73
CA VAL A 69 11.46 -10.32 -18.51
C VAL A 69 12.26 -9.33 -17.67
N LYS A 70 12.10 -8.04 -17.92
CA LYS A 70 12.73 -6.98 -17.12
C LYS A 70 12.25 -7.01 -15.67
N CYS A 71 10.94 -7.13 -15.43
CA CYS A 71 10.37 -7.24 -14.09
C CYS A 71 10.84 -8.50 -13.36
N LEU A 72 10.90 -9.64 -14.05
CA LEU A 72 11.38 -10.92 -13.48
C LEU A 72 12.82 -10.82 -12.98
N ARG A 73 13.70 -10.15 -13.74
CA ARG A 73 15.11 -9.95 -13.34
C ARG A 73 15.24 -8.93 -12.22
N ASN A 74 14.51 -7.83 -12.28
CA ASN A 74 14.66 -6.71 -11.34
C ASN A 74 13.84 -6.88 -10.05
N GLY A 75 12.96 -7.88 -9.97
CA GLY A 75 12.04 -8.05 -8.83
C GLY A 75 10.93 -7.00 -8.77
N THR A 76 10.62 -6.35 -9.90
CA THR A 76 9.56 -5.33 -9.98
C THR A 76 8.20 -6.00 -10.10
N TRP A 77 7.18 -5.42 -9.48
CA TRP A 77 5.82 -5.97 -9.55
C TRP A 77 5.22 -5.73 -10.93
N LEU A 78 4.42 -6.69 -11.40
CA LEU A 78 3.74 -6.61 -12.69
C LEU A 78 2.22 -6.76 -12.49
N LEU A 79 1.46 -5.84 -13.09
CA LEU A 79 0.00 -5.90 -13.18
C LEU A 79 -0.39 -6.16 -14.63
N LEU A 80 -1.08 -7.28 -14.88
CA LEU A 80 -1.71 -7.57 -16.15
C LEU A 80 -3.20 -7.22 -16.05
N ASP A 81 -3.60 -6.20 -16.81
CA ASP A 81 -4.98 -5.74 -16.80
C ASP A 81 -5.86 -6.57 -17.75
N GLN A 82 -7.10 -6.85 -17.34
CA GLN A 82 -8.15 -7.50 -18.16
C GLN A 82 -7.68 -8.80 -18.84
N VAL A 83 -7.09 -9.71 -18.07
CA VAL A 83 -6.45 -10.92 -18.61
C VAL A 83 -7.41 -11.86 -19.35
N ASN A 84 -8.70 -11.74 -19.11
CA ASN A 84 -9.73 -12.52 -19.79
C ASN A 84 -9.97 -12.11 -21.25
N LEU A 85 -9.48 -10.94 -21.68
CA LEU A 85 -9.45 -10.56 -23.10
C LEU A 85 -8.33 -11.27 -23.88
N CYS A 86 -7.40 -11.90 -23.17
CA CYS A 86 -6.28 -12.62 -23.76
C CYS A 86 -6.65 -14.07 -24.06
N SER A 87 -6.09 -14.65 -25.13
CA SER A 87 -6.26 -16.08 -25.41
C SER A 87 -5.69 -16.92 -24.27
N PRO A 88 -6.40 -17.96 -23.77
CA PRO A 88 -5.91 -18.82 -22.70
C PRO A 88 -4.52 -19.42 -22.98
N ALA A 89 -4.22 -19.73 -24.25
CA ALA A 89 -2.92 -20.27 -24.66
C ALA A 89 -1.74 -19.33 -24.38
N ILE A 90 -1.97 -18.01 -24.37
CA ILE A 90 -0.95 -17.02 -24.04
C ILE A 90 -0.70 -17.02 -22.53
N LEU A 91 -1.76 -17.08 -21.72
CA LEU A 91 -1.64 -17.17 -20.26
C LEU A 91 -0.96 -18.48 -19.84
N ASP A 92 -1.18 -19.57 -20.57
CA ASP A 92 -0.56 -20.86 -20.27
C ASP A 92 0.97 -20.84 -20.39
N ARG A 93 1.54 -19.91 -21.17
CA ARG A 93 2.99 -19.68 -21.23
C ARG A 93 3.56 -19.13 -19.91
N LEU A 94 2.71 -18.56 -19.05
CA LEU A 94 3.08 -18.10 -17.71
C LEU A 94 3.01 -19.21 -16.66
N ASN A 95 2.45 -20.39 -16.96
CA ASN A 95 2.28 -21.45 -15.96
C ASN A 95 3.62 -21.83 -15.30
N GLY A 96 4.71 -21.95 -16.08
CA GLY A 96 6.04 -22.27 -15.55
C GLY A 96 6.60 -21.22 -14.57
N LEU A 97 6.15 -19.97 -14.69
CA LEU A 97 6.49 -18.90 -13.76
C LEU A 97 5.67 -18.97 -12.46
N LEU A 98 4.48 -19.55 -12.50
CA LEU A 98 3.54 -19.63 -11.37
C LEU A 98 3.70 -20.89 -10.52
N GLU A 99 4.61 -21.79 -10.90
CA GLU A 99 4.98 -22.96 -10.12
C GLU A 99 6.02 -22.63 -9.01
N PRO A 100 6.18 -23.49 -7.98
CA PRO A 100 7.26 -23.37 -7.02
C PRO A 100 8.63 -23.33 -7.72
N ASN A 101 9.51 -22.40 -7.31
CA ASN A 101 10.77 -22.08 -8.01
C ASN A 101 10.59 -21.56 -9.45
N GLY A 102 9.46 -20.89 -9.71
CA GLY A 102 9.03 -20.41 -11.01
C GLY A 102 10.13 -19.82 -11.89
N ALA A 103 10.24 -20.38 -13.09
CA ALA A 103 11.18 -19.96 -14.12
C ALA A 103 10.47 -19.91 -15.47
N LEU A 104 10.79 -18.89 -16.26
CA LEU A 104 10.23 -18.67 -17.58
C LEU A 104 11.25 -19.06 -18.65
N THR A 105 10.97 -20.12 -19.39
CA THR A 105 11.76 -20.53 -20.55
C THR A 105 11.25 -19.81 -21.81
N ILE A 106 12.15 -19.13 -22.54
CA ILE A 106 11.83 -18.37 -23.75
C ILE A 106 12.58 -19.00 -24.92
N GLY A 107 11.92 -19.92 -25.61
CA GLY A 107 12.48 -20.59 -26.79
C GLY A 107 12.69 -19.64 -27.97
N GLU A 108 11.92 -18.55 -28.05
CA GLU A 108 11.95 -17.60 -29.16
C GLU A 108 13.26 -16.80 -29.24
N LYS A 109 13.99 -16.71 -28.12
CA LYS A 109 15.31 -16.06 -28.09
C LYS A 109 16.41 -16.96 -28.67
N GLY A 110 16.11 -18.25 -28.86
CA GLY A 110 17.07 -19.25 -29.28
C GLY A 110 17.90 -19.79 -28.11
N VAL A 111 19.02 -20.39 -28.49
CA VAL A 111 19.91 -21.14 -27.60
C VAL A 111 21.17 -20.31 -27.33
N ASP A 112 21.70 -20.37 -26.12
CA ASP A 112 22.97 -19.70 -25.78
C ASP A 112 24.19 -20.40 -26.42
N GLU A 113 25.38 -19.85 -26.20
CA GLU A 113 26.65 -20.39 -26.73
C GLU A 113 26.93 -21.83 -26.26
N ASP A 114 26.33 -22.24 -25.13
CA ASP A 114 26.54 -23.52 -24.47
C ASP A 114 25.44 -24.55 -24.81
N GLY A 115 24.48 -24.21 -25.67
CA GLY A 115 23.41 -25.12 -26.06
C GLY A 115 22.17 -25.09 -25.15
N ASN A 116 22.08 -24.14 -24.20
CA ASN A 116 20.95 -24.04 -23.28
C ASN A 116 19.86 -23.08 -23.77
N VAL A 117 18.60 -23.45 -23.54
CA VAL A 117 17.46 -22.58 -23.83
C VAL A 117 17.41 -21.44 -22.83
N PHE A 118 17.24 -20.22 -23.32
CA PHE A 118 17.19 -19.04 -22.48
C PHE A 118 16.06 -19.14 -21.45
N THR A 119 16.44 -19.17 -20.17
CA THR A 119 15.52 -19.34 -19.05
C THR A 119 15.76 -18.23 -18.02
N VAL A 120 14.68 -17.62 -17.54
CA VAL A 120 14.73 -16.52 -16.57
C VAL A 120 14.04 -16.96 -15.29
N LYS A 121 14.82 -17.05 -14.21
CA LYS A 121 14.27 -17.30 -12.88
C LYS A 121 13.67 -16.02 -12.31
N ALA A 122 12.50 -16.12 -11.66
CA ALA A 122 11.89 -14.99 -10.99
C ALA A 122 12.74 -14.52 -9.80
N HIS A 123 12.93 -13.21 -9.66
CA HIS A 123 13.53 -12.60 -8.48
C HIS A 123 12.61 -12.76 -7.26
N GLY A 124 13.16 -12.92 -6.05
CA GLY A 124 12.37 -13.18 -4.83
C GLY A 124 11.32 -12.10 -4.49
N ASN A 125 11.58 -10.85 -4.88
CA ASN A 125 10.65 -9.72 -4.70
C ASN A 125 9.61 -9.56 -5.82
N PHE A 126 9.70 -10.33 -6.90
CA PHE A 126 8.75 -10.26 -8.00
C PHE A 126 7.35 -10.69 -7.55
N ARG A 127 6.32 -9.93 -7.93
CA ARG A 127 4.91 -10.24 -7.69
C ARG A 127 4.12 -10.00 -8.98
N LEU A 128 3.21 -10.92 -9.29
CA LEU A 128 2.30 -10.84 -10.43
C LEU A 128 0.87 -10.61 -9.95
N PHE A 129 0.22 -9.59 -10.47
CA PHE A 129 -1.19 -9.29 -10.24
C PHE A 129 -1.94 -9.40 -11.58
N LEU A 130 -3.10 -10.04 -11.55
CA LEU A 130 -3.99 -10.19 -12.71
C LEU A 130 -5.34 -9.57 -12.33
N THR A 131 -5.90 -8.72 -13.19
CA THR A 131 -7.29 -8.28 -13.07
C THR A 131 -8.13 -8.89 -14.17
N MET A 132 -9.38 -9.20 -13.86
CA MET A 132 -10.34 -9.69 -14.84
C MET A 132 -11.73 -9.15 -14.52
N ASP A 133 -12.55 -8.98 -15.54
CA ASP A 133 -13.95 -8.62 -15.40
C ASP A 133 -14.81 -9.81 -15.83
N PRO A 134 -15.58 -10.45 -14.94
CA PRO A 134 -16.33 -11.67 -15.27
C PRO A 134 -17.31 -11.51 -16.45
N ARG A 135 -17.65 -10.27 -16.83
CA ARG A 135 -18.48 -9.99 -18.02
C ARG A 135 -17.83 -10.39 -19.34
N HIS A 136 -16.50 -10.43 -19.43
CA HIS A 136 -15.78 -10.78 -20.66
C HIS A 136 -15.25 -12.22 -20.65
N GLY A 137 -15.80 -13.08 -19.79
CA GLY A 137 -15.41 -14.48 -19.66
C GLY A 137 -14.41 -14.73 -18.54
N GLU A 138 -14.09 -16.00 -18.34
CA GLU A 138 -13.21 -16.49 -17.28
C GLU A 138 -11.84 -16.90 -17.80
N ILE A 139 -10.85 -16.92 -16.91
CA ILE A 139 -9.54 -17.52 -17.19
C ILE A 139 -9.56 -19.05 -17.01
N SER A 140 -8.55 -19.74 -17.57
CA SER A 140 -8.43 -21.20 -17.47
C SER A 140 -8.38 -21.68 -16.02
N ARG A 141 -8.92 -22.88 -15.74
CA ARG A 141 -8.84 -23.48 -14.40
C ARG A 141 -7.38 -23.67 -13.95
N ALA A 142 -6.50 -23.98 -14.89
CA ALA A 142 -5.07 -24.13 -14.65
C ALA A 142 -4.45 -22.85 -14.06
N MET A 143 -4.82 -21.68 -14.59
CA MET A 143 -4.34 -20.39 -14.05
C MET A 143 -4.97 -20.07 -12.70
N ARG A 144 -6.27 -20.31 -12.52
CA ARG A 144 -6.96 -20.10 -11.23
C ARG A 144 -6.35 -20.92 -10.10
N ASN A 145 -6.03 -22.19 -10.37
CA ASN A 145 -5.48 -23.11 -9.37
C ASN A 145 -4.05 -22.75 -8.91
N ARG A 146 -3.36 -21.81 -9.59
CA ARG A 146 -2.01 -21.35 -9.26
C ARG A 146 -1.96 -19.97 -8.61
N GLY A 147 -3.12 -19.34 -8.43
CA GLY A 147 -3.23 -18.01 -7.88
C GLY A 147 -4.20 -17.94 -6.70
N VAL A 148 -4.24 -16.78 -6.07
CA VAL A 148 -5.29 -16.41 -5.13
C VAL A 148 -6.27 -15.53 -5.88
N GLU A 149 -7.53 -15.96 -5.96
CA GLU A 149 -8.59 -15.19 -6.59
C GLU A 149 -9.33 -14.36 -5.53
N ILE A 150 -9.40 -13.05 -5.74
CA ILE A 150 -10.11 -12.12 -4.86
C ILE A 150 -11.22 -11.47 -5.67
N SER A 151 -12.47 -11.84 -5.36
CA SER A 151 -13.64 -11.23 -5.98
C SER A 151 -13.98 -9.92 -5.27
N ILE A 152 -13.98 -8.82 -6.03
CA ILE A 152 -14.45 -7.52 -5.56
C ILE A 152 -15.90 -7.38 -6.02
N PRO A 153 -16.90 -7.52 -5.13
CA PRO A 153 -18.29 -7.37 -5.53
C PRO A 153 -18.51 -5.95 -6.01
N ALA A 154 -19.26 -5.79 -7.10
CA ALA A 154 -19.78 -4.48 -7.46
C ALA A 154 -20.60 -3.96 -6.26
N PRO A 155 -20.44 -2.69 -5.86
CA PRO A 155 -21.23 -2.12 -4.78
C PRO A 155 -22.70 -2.30 -5.16
N ARG A 156 -23.40 -3.17 -4.42
CA ARG A 156 -24.86 -3.24 -4.53
C ARG A 156 -25.38 -1.84 -4.23
N HIS A 157 -26.35 -1.36 -5.00
CA HIS A 157 -26.89 0.01 -4.98
C HIS A 157 -27.53 0.48 -3.66
N SER A 158 -27.20 -0.13 -2.52
CA SER A 158 -27.35 0.45 -1.20
C SER A 158 -26.14 1.33 -0.91
N VAL A 159 -26.38 2.53 -0.40
CA VAL A 159 -25.40 3.46 0.21
C VAL A 159 -24.24 2.68 0.86
N PRO A 160 -22.97 3.12 0.78
CA PRO A 160 -21.92 2.55 1.62
C PRO A 160 -22.49 2.50 3.04
N SER A 161 -22.55 1.31 3.65
CA SER A 161 -23.27 1.11 4.92
C SER A 161 -22.73 1.99 6.06
N ASN A 162 -21.64 2.72 5.80
CA ASN A 162 -21.00 3.65 6.70
C ASN A 162 -21.12 5.10 6.20
N SER A 163 -21.82 5.94 6.96
CA SER A 163 -21.96 7.39 6.72
C SER A 163 -20.60 8.10 6.64
N LEU A 164 -19.61 7.58 7.37
CA LEU A 164 -18.25 8.09 7.41
C LEU A 164 -17.55 7.99 6.07
N ASP A 165 -17.65 6.84 5.39
CA ASP A 165 -16.99 6.63 4.10
C ASP A 165 -17.50 7.64 3.08
N VAL A 166 -18.83 7.86 3.06
CA VAL A 166 -19.46 8.86 2.21
C VAL A 166 -18.98 10.26 2.56
N THR A 167 -18.93 10.60 3.85
CA THR A 167 -18.45 11.89 4.35
C THR A 167 -17.01 12.16 3.91
N SER A 168 -16.13 11.16 4.00
CA SER A 168 -14.74 11.27 3.54
C SER A 168 -14.63 11.45 2.03
N LEU A 169 -15.47 10.76 1.25
CA LEU A 169 -15.55 10.94 -0.21
C LEU A 169 -16.04 12.36 -0.57
N LEU A 170 -17.08 12.87 0.08
CA LEU A 170 -17.56 14.25 -0.12
C LEU A 170 -16.50 15.29 0.23
N ASN A 171 -15.76 15.08 1.33
CA ASN A 171 -14.61 15.91 1.68
C ASN A 171 -13.54 15.89 0.59
N SER A 172 -13.30 14.74 -0.05
CA SER A 172 -12.36 14.63 -1.17
C SER A 172 -12.81 15.37 -2.43
N CYS A 173 -14.12 15.49 -2.66
CA CYS A 173 -14.69 16.33 -3.71
C CYS A 173 -14.60 17.84 -3.41
N GLY A 174 -14.24 18.21 -2.18
CA GLY A 174 -14.05 19.60 -1.73
C GLY A 174 -15.22 20.16 -0.91
N ILE A 175 -16.23 19.35 -0.59
CA ILE A 175 -17.28 19.74 0.36
C ILE A 175 -16.77 19.44 1.77
N ARG A 176 -16.11 20.41 2.42
CA ARG A 176 -15.40 20.20 3.69
C ARG A 176 -16.23 20.41 4.96
N SER A 177 -17.30 21.20 4.86
CA SER A 177 -18.18 21.49 6.00
C SER A 177 -19.12 20.32 6.25
N VAL A 178 -19.18 19.86 7.50
CA VAL A 178 -20.05 18.74 7.93
C VAL A 178 -21.52 19.05 7.65
N ASN A 179 -21.93 20.29 7.90
CA ASN A 179 -23.31 20.72 7.65
C ASN A 179 -23.67 20.63 6.17
N ARG A 180 -22.75 21.03 5.28
CA ARG A 180 -22.93 20.94 3.83
C ARG A 180 -22.94 19.49 3.35
N GLN A 181 -22.14 18.60 3.97
CA GLN A 181 -22.16 17.17 3.70
C GLN A 181 -23.48 16.52 4.13
N LYS A 182 -23.95 16.80 5.35
CA LYS A 182 -25.25 16.33 5.88
C LYS A 182 -26.41 16.82 5.01
N LEU A 183 -26.38 18.09 4.57
CA LEU A 183 -27.37 18.64 3.65
C LEU A 183 -27.38 17.91 2.30
N LEU A 184 -26.20 17.70 1.69
CA LEU A 184 -26.10 16.97 0.43
C LEU A 184 -26.60 15.53 0.57
N LEU A 185 -26.29 14.85 1.68
CA LEU A 185 -26.81 13.52 1.99
C LEU A 185 -28.34 13.50 2.13
N LYS A 186 -28.92 14.48 2.84
CA LYS A 186 -30.38 14.61 3.02
C LYS A 186 -31.09 14.89 1.70
N VAL A 187 -30.58 15.84 0.92
CA VAL A 187 -31.11 16.18 -0.41
C VAL A 187 -30.97 14.99 -1.34
N HIS A 188 -29.81 14.34 -1.36
CA HIS A 188 -29.61 13.16 -2.20
C HIS A 188 -30.60 12.07 -1.80
N GLY A 189 -30.75 11.76 -0.51
CA GLY A 189 -31.65 10.74 0.02
C GLY A 189 -33.15 11.01 -0.16
N ALA A 190 -33.56 12.25 -0.45
CA ALA A 190 -34.95 12.61 -0.74
C ALA A 190 -35.36 12.36 -2.22
N ILE A 191 -34.41 12.22 -3.15
CA ILE A 191 -34.69 12.30 -4.60
C ILE A 191 -34.97 10.95 -5.27
N ALA A 192 -34.27 9.90 -4.90
CA ALA A 192 -34.40 8.53 -5.43
C ALA A 192 -34.76 7.48 -4.36
N ASP A 193 -35.23 6.32 -4.84
CA ASP A 193 -35.42 5.12 -4.03
C ASP A 193 -34.32 4.07 -4.31
N GLN A 194 -33.50 4.28 -5.35
CA GLN A 194 -32.38 3.43 -5.78
C GLN A 194 -31.24 4.32 -6.29
N TYR A 195 -30.06 4.30 -5.65
CA TYR A 195 -29.01 5.31 -5.89
C TYR A 195 -27.66 4.75 -6.31
N LYS A 196 -26.93 5.55 -7.10
CA LYS A 196 -25.53 5.32 -7.47
C LYS A 196 -24.65 6.39 -6.83
N LEU A 197 -23.74 5.96 -5.95
CA LEU A 197 -22.72 6.81 -5.31
C LEU A 197 -22.02 7.77 -6.29
N ASN A 198 -21.77 7.32 -7.52
CA ASN A 198 -21.13 8.13 -8.56
C ASN A 198 -21.87 9.43 -8.88
N GLU A 199 -23.20 9.41 -8.93
CA GLU A 199 -24.00 10.59 -9.25
C GLU A 199 -23.89 11.65 -8.13
N MET A 200 -23.91 11.20 -6.88
CA MET A 200 -23.70 12.07 -5.73
C MET A 200 -22.30 12.68 -5.71
N LEU A 201 -21.27 11.90 -6.04
CA LEU A 201 -19.90 12.41 -6.13
C LEU A 201 -19.73 13.41 -7.28
N GLN A 202 -20.43 13.21 -8.40
CA GLN A 202 -20.47 14.19 -9.49
C GLN A 202 -21.11 15.50 -9.03
N VAL A 203 -22.29 15.44 -8.39
CA VAL A 203 -22.97 16.62 -7.83
C VAL A 203 -22.07 17.35 -6.83
N ALA A 204 -21.41 16.62 -5.93
CA ALA A 204 -20.49 17.19 -4.96
C ALA A 204 -19.30 17.90 -5.62
N SER A 205 -18.72 17.28 -6.66
CA SER A 205 -17.60 17.86 -7.41
C SER A 205 -18.00 19.13 -8.17
N PHE A 206 -19.15 19.13 -8.86
CA PHE A 206 -19.67 20.31 -9.53
C PHE A 206 -20.02 21.44 -8.56
N THR A 207 -20.65 21.10 -7.43
CA THR A 207 -20.99 22.08 -6.39
C THR A 207 -19.73 22.73 -5.81
N SER A 208 -18.71 21.93 -5.52
CA SER A 208 -17.39 22.39 -5.06
C SER A 208 -16.74 23.33 -6.08
N GLN A 209 -16.78 22.97 -7.36
CA GLN A 209 -16.23 23.80 -8.43
C GLN A 209 -16.98 25.14 -8.59
N GLN A 210 -18.31 25.14 -8.53
CA GLN A 210 -19.10 26.38 -8.61
C GLN A 210 -18.89 27.26 -7.37
N THR A 211 -18.81 26.66 -6.19
CA THR A 211 -18.51 27.40 -4.94
C THR A 211 -17.11 28.02 -5.01
N SER A 212 -16.12 27.32 -5.59
CA SER A 212 -14.77 27.85 -5.80
C SER A 212 -14.72 29.05 -6.76
N LYS A 213 -15.72 29.18 -7.64
CA LYS A 213 -15.91 30.32 -8.55
C LYS A 213 -16.68 31.49 -7.91
N GLY A 214 -17.06 31.39 -6.64
CA GLY A 214 -17.74 32.46 -5.89
C GLY A 214 -19.27 32.39 -5.88
N PHE A 215 -19.88 31.33 -6.42
CA PHE A 215 -21.33 31.14 -6.30
C PHE A 215 -21.72 30.67 -4.89
N ALA A 216 -22.90 31.08 -4.42
CA ALA A 216 -23.44 30.60 -3.15
C ALA A 216 -23.62 29.07 -3.19
N PHE A 217 -23.38 28.40 -2.05
CA PHE A 217 -23.40 26.93 -1.97
C PHE A 217 -24.75 26.35 -2.37
N GLU A 218 -25.86 26.90 -1.86
CA GLU A 218 -27.20 26.42 -2.19
C GLU A 218 -27.54 26.58 -3.67
N GLN A 219 -27.17 27.72 -4.26
CA GLN A 219 -27.38 27.96 -5.69
C GLN A 219 -26.53 26.99 -6.53
N SER A 220 -25.29 26.75 -6.11
CA SER A 220 -24.38 25.79 -6.75
C SER A 220 -24.92 24.36 -6.68
N LEU A 221 -25.48 23.98 -5.54
CA LEU A 221 -26.08 22.66 -5.32
C LEU A 221 -27.33 22.49 -6.20
N ARG A 222 -28.22 23.49 -6.22
CA ARG A 222 -29.39 23.52 -7.12
C ARG A 222 -29.00 23.37 -8.59
N ASN A 223 -27.98 24.11 -9.02
CA ASN A 223 -27.49 24.04 -10.40
C ASN A 223 -26.93 22.66 -10.73
N SER A 224 -26.16 22.06 -9.81
CA SER A 224 -25.54 20.74 -10.00
C SER A 224 -26.59 19.63 -10.08
N TYR A 225 -27.63 19.67 -9.24
CA TYR A 225 -28.76 18.73 -9.36
C TYR A 225 -29.60 18.98 -10.63
N ARG A 226 -29.76 20.23 -11.08
CA ARG A 226 -30.47 20.53 -12.33
C ARG A 226 -29.76 19.93 -13.54
N GLU A 227 -28.43 19.93 -13.53
CA GLU A 227 -27.61 19.30 -14.56
C GLU A 227 -27.77 17.77 -14.54
N LEU A 228 -27.72 17.16 -13.36
CA LEU A 228 -27.95 15.71 -13.19
C LEU A 228 -29.37 15.30 -13.64
N CYS A 229 -30.40 16.05 -13.24
CA CYS A 229 -31.79 15.81 -13.64
C CYS A 229 -32.05 16.18 -15.11
N GLY A 230 -31.05 16.64 -15.86
CA GLY A 230 -31.16 16.93 -17.28
C GLY A 230 -31.52 15.70 -18.12
N SER A 231 -31.17 14.49 -17.66
CA SER A 231 -31.47 13.22 -18.33
C SER A 231 -32.82 12.61 -17.97
N LEU A 232 -33.59 13.22 -17.06
CA LEU A 232 -34.88 12.71 -16.59
C LEU A 232 -36.06 13.31 -17.38
N ASP A 233 -37.18 12.58 -17.42
CA ASP A 233 -38.43 13.05 -18.00
C ASP A 233 -38.94 14.32 -17.30
N ALA A 234 -39.69 15.17 -18.02
CA ALA A 234 -40.14 16.48 -17.53
C ALA A 234 -40.93 16.41 -16.20
N ARG A 235 -41.74 15.37 -16.01
CA ARG A 235 -42.54 15.16 -14.80
C ARG A 235 -41.66 14.77 -13.60
N SER A 236 -40.79 13.78 -13.78
CA SER A 236 -39.85 13.29 -12.76
C SER A 236 -38.84 14.37 -12.37
N LYS A 237 -38.40 15.18 -13.34
CA LYS A 237 -37.56 16.36 -13.11
C LYS A 237 -38.24 17.40 -12.24
N HIS A 238 -39.52 17.71 -12.49
CA HIS A 238 -40.24 18.70 -11.69
C HIS A 238 -40.47 18.22 -10.25
N GLU A 239 -40.77 16.93 -10.07
CA GLU A 239 -40.90 16.32 -8.75
C GLU A 239 -39.56 16.32 -7.98
N ALA A 240 -38.47 15.92 -8.62
CA ALA A 240 -37.14 15.91 -8.00
C ALA A 240 -36.69 17.33 -7.59
N LEU A 241 -36.86 18.33 -8.47
CA LEU A 241 -36.54 19.72 -8.16
C LEU A 241 -37.38 20.28 -7.02
N ARG A 242 -38.67 19.92 -6.95
CA ARG A 242 -39.54 20.30 -5.84
C ARG A 242 -39.06 19.71 -4.51
N LYS A 243 -38.71 18.41 -4.46
CA LYS A 243 -38.17 17.76 -3.26
C LYS A 243 -36.84 18.39 -2.81
N ILE A 244 -35.99 18.77 -3.77
CA ILE A 244 -34.74 19.50 -3.50
C ILE A 244 -35.04 20.85 -2.82
N ASP A 245 -35.95 21.64 -3.39
CA ASP A 245 -36.25 22.97 -2.86
C ASP A 245 -36.92 22.90 -1.48
N GLU A 246 -37.82 21.95 -1.25
CA GLU A 246 -38.41 21.68 0.07
C GLU A 246 -37.32 21.34 1.10
N THR A 247 -36.38 20.44 0.75
CA THR A 247 -35.30 20.03 1.66
C THR A 247 -34.30 21.16 1.95
N LEU A 248 -34.01 22.01 0.96
CA LEU A 248 -33.12 23.17 1.15
C LEU A 248 -33.76 24.21 2.06
N SER A 249 -35.06 24.47 1.91
CA SER A 249 -35.78 25.43 2.75
C SER A 249 -35.86 25.01 4.23
N ASP A 250 -35.90 23.71 4.51
CA ASP A 250 -35.96 23.19 5.88
C ASP A 250 -34.64 23.36 6.66
N VAL A 251 -33.48 23.31 5.98
CA VAL A 251 -32.15 23.27 6.63
C VAL A 251 -31.58 24.66 6.92
N VAL A 252 -32.04 25.70 6.22
CA VAL A 252 -31.64 27.10 6.47
C VAL A 252 -31.97 27.58 7.90
N ARG A 253 -32.82 26.84 8.63
CA ARG A 253 -33.20 27.17 10.01
C ARG A 253 -32.24 26.67 11.09
N ASP A 254 -31.29 25.79 10.75
CA ASP A 254 -30.41 25.11 11.70
C ASP A 254 -28.98 25.68 11.61
N GLU A 255 -28.80 26.90 12.11
CA GLU A 255 -27.49 27.60 12.14
C GLU A 255 -26.57 27.00 13.21
N THR A 256 -26.13 25.76 13.00
CA THR A 256 -24.99 25.22 13.75
C THR A 256 -23.68 25.79 13.19
N PRO A 257 -22.70 26.14 14.03
CA PRO A 257 -21.43 26.71 13.58
C PRO A 257 -20.71 25.76 12.61
N GLU A 258 -20.13 26.30 11.53
CA GLU A 258 -19.42 25.50 10.53
C GLU A 258 -18.15 24.88 11.15
N SER A 259 -18.19 23.57 11.39
CA SER A 259 -17.02 22.79 11.77
C SER A 259 -16.29 22.29 10.52
N PHE A 260 -15.00 22.62 10.42
CA PHE A 260 -14.11 22.15 9.36
C PHE A 260 -13.18 21.07 9.91
N TYR A 261 -13.39 19.83 9.51
CA TYR A 261 -12.49 18.73 9.85
C TYR A 261 -11.66 18.33 8.64
N ASN A 262 -10.37 18.10 8.86
CA ASN A 262 -9.51 17.57 7.81
C ASN A 262 -9.67 16.04 7.70
N LEU A 263 -10.70 15.60 6.98
CA LEU A 263 -10.99 14.18 6.74
C LEU A 263 -10.11 13.56 5.63
N ASP A 264 -9.06 14.26 5.17
CA ASP A 264 -8.20 13.79 4.08
C ASP A 264 -7.38 12.56 4.46
N ALA A 265 -7.09 12.39 5.75
CA ALA A 265 -6.34 11.25 6.27
C ALA A 265 -7.22 10.04 6.57
N MET A 266 -8.54 10.20 6.68
CA MET A 266 -9.44 9.11 7.06
C MET A 266 -9.50 8.00 6.01
N SER A 267 -9.43 8.36 4.72
CA SER A 267 -9.36 7.43 3.60
C SER A 267 -8.04 7.58 2.83
N LEU A 268 -7.43 6.46 2.46
CA LEU A 268 -6.15 6.47 1.74
C LEU A 268 -6.36 6.92 0.28
N ARG A 269 -5.92 8.14 -0.02
CA ARG A 269 -5.95 8.67 -1.39
C ARG A 269 -4.77 8.18 -2.21
N THR A 270 -5.02 7.84 -3.48
CA THR A 270 -3.96 7.45 -4.43
C THR A 270 -2.85 8.49 -4.54
N ARG A 271 -3.21 9.79 -4.52
CA ARG A 271 -2.22 10.89 -4.53
C ARG A 271 -1.31 10.86 -3.29
N ASN A 272 -1.87 10.60 -2.12
CA ASN A 272 -1.11 10.57 -0.86
C ASN A 272 -0.19 9.35 -0.83
N LEU A 273 -0.71 8.18 -1.24
CA LEU A 273 0.07 6.94 -1.39
C LEU A 273 1.23 7.10 -2.37
N ARG A 274 1.01 7.77 -3.51
CA ARG A 274 2.08 8.04 -4.50
C ARG A 274 3.15 9.00 -3.98
N ARG A 275 2.78 9.98 -3.14
CA ARG A 275 3.73 10.94 -2.58
C ARG A 275 4.59 10.30 -1.50
N ASN A 276 3.95 9.63 -0.54
CA ASN A 276 4.63 8.87 0.51
C ASN A 276 3.65 7.88 1.14
N ALA A 277 3.74 6.61 0.73
CA ALA A 277 2.87 5.55 1.22
C ALA A 277 3.00 5.33 2.73
N ARG A 278 4.22 5.39 3.28
CA ARG A 278 4.48 5.19 4.71
C ARG A 278 3.78 6.26 5.54
N LEU A 279 3.96 7.53 5.16
CA LEU A 279 3.31 8.65 5.84
C LEU A 279 1.79 8.59 5.71
N ALA A 280 1.26 8.26 4.53
CA ALA A 280 -0.19 8.18 4.32
C ALA A 280 -0.84 7.11 5.20
N ILE A 281 -0.19 5.95 5.38
CA ILE A 281 -0.67 4.88 6.28
C ILE A 281 -0.61 5.34 7.74
N VAL A 282 0.50 5.96 8.16
CA VAL A 282 0.66 6.49 9.53
C VAL A 282 -0.38 7.57 9.83
N GLU A 283 -0.63 8.50 8.89
CA GLU A 283 -1.65 9.53 9.01
C GLU A 283 -3.05 8.94 9.15
N GLN A 284 -3.36 7.90 8.39
CA GLN A 284 -4.66 7.23 8.46
C GLN A 284 -4.87 6.52 9.79
N GLN A 285 -3.86 5.79 10.27
CA GLN A 285 -3.94 5.08 11.54
C GLN A 285 -3.95 6.03 12.75
N GLY A 286 -3.26 7.17 12.64
CA GLY A 286 -3.26 8.21 13.67
C GLY A 286 -4.44 9.20 13.55
N PHE A 287 -5.32 9.06 12.57
CA PHE A 287 -6.37 10.04 12.27
C PHE A 287 -7.24 10.36 13.50
N LEU A 288 -7.71 9.34 14.23
CA LEU A 288 -8.53 9.53 15.41
C LEU A 288 -7.78 10.29 16.52
N LEU A 289 -6.51 9.93 16.76
CA LEU A 289 -5.66 10.61 17.73
C LEU A 289 -5.52 12.10 17.41
N LYS A 290 -5.26 12.43 16.14
CA LYS A 290 -5.16 13.82 15.69
C LYS A 290 -6.48 14.56 15.83
N LEU A 291 -7.60 13.96 15.38
CA LEU A 291 -8.93 14.56 15.46
C LEU A 291 -9.36 14.82 16.91
N SER A 292 -9.08 13.89 17.81
CA SER A 292 -9.32 14.04 19.26
C SER A 292 -8.55 15.24 19.84
N LEU A 293 -7.28 15.41 19.46
CA LEU A 293 -6.46 16.53 19.91
C LEU A 293 -6.97 17.87 19.37
N GLU A 294 -7.32 17.93 18.08
CA GLU A 294 -7.90 19.13 17.47
C GLU A 294 -9.21 19.53 18.15
N LYS A 295 -10.11 18.58 18.42
CA LYS A 295 -11.36 18.85 19.14
C LYS A 295 -11.13 19.37 20.56
N LEU A 296 -10.14 18.83 21.27
CA LEU A 296 -9.85 19.26 22.64
C LEU A 296 -9.16 20.64 22.69
N LEU A 297 -8.36 20.99 21.69
CA LEU A 297 -7.72 22.30 21.58
C LEU A 297 -8.72 23.42 21.24
N CYS A 298 -9.84 23.09 20.59
CA CYS A 298 -10.92 24.04 20.29
C CYS A 298 -11.85 24.33 21.48
N ILE A 299 -11.78 23.56 22.56
CA ILE A 299 -12.58 23.79 23.77
C ILE A 299 -11.82 24.80 24.63
N ASP A 300 -12.36 26.01 24.76
CA ASP A 300 -11.86 27.05 25.66
C ASP A 300 -11.78 26.52 27.11
N ASP A 301 -10.87 27.09 27.91
CA ASP A 301 -10.39 26.63 29.22
C ASP A 301 -11.46 26.45 30.34
N THR A 302 -12.76 26.42 30.00
CA THR A 302 -13.89 26.12 30.89
C THR A 302 -14.10 24.62 31.08
N GLY A 303 -13.16 23.98 31.79
CA GLY A 303 -13.43 22.99 32.82
C GLY A 303 -14.03 21.61 32.47
N ALA A 304 -14.53 21.36 31.26
CA ALA A 304 -15.01 20.04 30.86
C ALA A 304 -14.27 19.58 29.60
N GLN A 305 -13.14 18.89 29.81
CA GLN A 305 -12.44 18.14 28.76
C GLN A 305 -13.34 17.00 28.28
N LYS A 306 -14.32 17.30 27.42
CA LYS A 306 -15.19 16.29 26.81
C LYS A 306 -14.91 16.24 25.32
N ILE A 307 -14.53 15.08 24.81
CA ILE A 307 -14.36 14.91 23.37
C ILE A 307 -15.68 14.39 22.81
N ASP A 308 -16.40 15.26 22.11
CA ASP A 308 -17.64 14.90 21.45
C ASP A 308 -17.38 14.37 20.04
N PHE A 309 -17.84 13.15 19.76
CA PHE A 309 -17.80 12.53 18.45
C PHE A 309 -19.19 12.22 17.88
N HIS A 310 -20.24 12.84 18.42
CA HIS A 310 -21.60 12.63 17.95
C HIS A 310 -21.71 12.82 16.43
N ASP A 311 -21.04 13.84 15.86
CA ASP A 311 -20.99 14.10 14.42
C ASP A 311 -20.46 12.95 13.54
N PHE A 312 -19.70 12.02 14.12
CA PHE A 312 -19.02 10.93 13.39
C PHE A 312 -19.56 9.55 13.74
N PHE A 313 -19.84 9.28 15.02
CA PHE A 313 -20.14 7.93 15.51
C PHE A 313 -21.51 7.80 16.18
N ASP A 314 -22.31 8.87 16.28
CA ASP A 314 -23.58 8.88 17.03
C ASP A 314 -23.44 8.33 18.47
N ARG A 315 -22.29 8.61 19.12
CA ARG A 315 -21.95 8.14 20.48
C ARG A 315 -21.96 9.28 21.49
N PRO A 316 -22.18 8.99 22.79
CA PRO A 316 -22.06 10.00 23.84
C PRO A 316 -20.63 10.55 23.92
N PRO A 317 -20.46 11.80 24.40
CA PRO A 317 -19.14 12.43 24.52
C PRO A 317 -18.26 11.68 25.53
N ILE A 318 -16.98 11.59 25.21
CA ILE A 318 -15.97 10.92 26.04
C ILE A 318 -15.61 11.84 27.20
N THR A 319 -15.79 11.35 28.43
CA THR A 319 -15.54 12.11 29.67
C THR A 319 -14.14 11.93 30.22
N ASP A 320 -13.53 10.75 30.04
CA ASP A 320 -12.14 10.48 30.44
C ASP A 320 -11.22 10.57 29.22
N THR A 321 -10.73 11.78 28.97
CA THR A 321 -9.90 12.10 27.80
C THR A 321 -8.53 11.44 27.87
N MET A 322 -7.92 11.39 29.05
CA MET A 322 -6.59 10.81 29.23
C MET A 322 -6.60 9.30 29.06
N ALA A 323 -7.59 8.58 29.61
CA ALA A 323 -7.73 7.15 29.36
C ALA A 323 -8.00 6.85 27.88
N PHE A 324 -8.77 7.71 27.21
CA PHE A 324 -9.04 7.55 25.78
C PHE A 324 -7.80 7.77 24.91
N PHE A 325 -7.06 8.86 25.12
CA PHE A 325 -5.80 9.12 24.40
C PHE A 325 -4.76 8.02 24.61
N ARG A 326 -4.74 7.44 25.80
CA ARG A 326 -3.88 6.32 26.16
C ARG A 326 -4.19 5.07 25.33
N GLN A 327 -5.47 4.72 25.18
CA GLN A 327 -5.89 3.61 24.32
C GLN A 327 -5.59 3.88 22.84
N LEU A 328 -5.78 5.12 22.37
CA LEU A 328 -5.45 5.49 21.00
C LEU A 328 -3.94 5.40 20.70
N LEU A 329 -3.08 5.80 21.64
CA LEU A 329 -1.63 5.61 21.49
C LEU A 329 -1.24 4.13 21.49
N LEU A 330 -1.90 3.32 22.32
CA LEU A 330 -1.66 1.88 22.34
C LEU A 330 -2.01 1.25 20.97
N ASP A 331 -3.22 1.49 20.46
CA ASP A 331 -3.65 1.01 19.13
C ASP A 331 -2.74 1.55 18.00
N PHE A 332 -2.24 2.78 18.13
CA PHE A 332 -1.34 3.39 17.15
C PHE A 332 0.03 2.70 17.06
N TYR A 333 0.58 2.24 18.19
CA TYR A 333 1.86 1.52 18.24
C TYR A 333 1.71 -0.01 18.13
N GLU A 334 0.55 -0.58 18.47
CA GLU A 334 0.23 -1.98 18.19
C GLU A 334 0.33 -2.28 16.69
N ARG A 335 -0.15 -1.35 15.85
CA ARG A 335 -0.10 -1.46 14.38
C ARG A 335 1.24 -1.08 13.76
N SER A 336 2.29 -0.91 14.58
CA SER A 336 3.59 -0.46 14.09
C SER A 336 4.43 -1.59 13.51
N SER A 337 5.34 -1.21 12.60
CA SER A 337 6.38 -2.06 12.07
C SER A 337 7.74 -1.39 12.30
N LEU A 338 8.83 -2.17 12.31
CA LEU A 338 10.17 -1.58 12.44
C LEU A 338 10.46 -0.53 11.36
N ASP A 339 9.94 -0.72 10.15
CA ASP A 339 10.13 0.18 9.02
C ASP A 339 9.40 1.52 9.15
N ASP A 340 8.30 1.57 9.90
CA ASP A 340 7.48 2.78 10.08
C ASP A 340 7.61 3.44 11.46
N LEU A 341 8.26 2.78 12.43
CA LEU A 341 8.42 3.24 13.81
C LEU A 341 8.96 4.67 13.92
N GLN A 342 10.04 4.98 13.18
CA GLN A 342 10.61 6.33 13.17
C GLN A 342 9.62 7.38 12.62
N THR A 343 8.84 7.00 11.59
CA THR A 343 7.85 7.89 10.99
C THR A 343 6.72 8.15 11.97
N ARG A 344 6.23 7.12 12.66
CA ARG A 344 5.20 7.22 13.71
C ARG A 344 5.63 8.14 14.84
N ARG A 345 6.83 7.92 15.40
CA ARG A 345 7.37 8.74 16.49
C ARG A 345 7.47 10.21 16.10
N LEU A 346 8.00 10.51 14.90
CA LEU A 346 8.12 11.89 14.42
C LEU A 346 6.74 12.53 14.18
N TRP A 347 5.81 11.77 13.61
CA TRP A 347 4.46 12.23 13.33
C TRP A 347 3.69 12.56 14.61
N SER A 348 3.70 11.66 15.60
CA SER A 348 3.02 11.87 16.87
C SER A 348 3.65 13.02 17.68
N ARG A 349 4.98 13.14 17.68
CA ARG A 349 5.68 14.25 18.32
C ARG A 349 5.31 15.61 17.73
N ASN A 350 4.99 15.67 16.44
CA ASN A 350 4.61 16.92 15.77
C ASN A 350 3.16 17.33 16.06
N ILE A 351 2.29 16.38 16.40
CA ILE A 351 0.87 16.63 16.65
C ILE A 351 0.59 16.93 18.12
N LEU A 352 1.42 16.41 19.03
CA LEU A 352 1.32 16.67 20.47
C LEU A 352 1.95 18.03 20.81
N PRO A 353 1.17 19.07 21.19
CA PRO A 353 1.74 20.36 21.55
C PRO A 353 2.47 20.24 22.91
N ARG A 354 3.75 20.67 22.91
CA ARG A 354 4.72 20.53 24.02
C ARG A 354 4.34 21.17 25.37
N ASN A 355 3.18 21.82 25.48
CA ASN A 355 2.81 22.61 26.65
C ASN A 355 1.55 22.09 27.37
N LYS A 356 0.57 21.49 26.66
CA LYS A 356 -0.70 21.02 27.24
C LYS A 356 -0.75 19.51 27.50
N PHE A 357 0.11 18.70 26.86
CA PHE A 357 0.03 17.22 26.92
C PHE A 357 1.37 16.54 27.21
N ASN A 358 2.13 17.02 28.21
CA ASN A 358 3.45 16.49 28.55
C ASN A 358 3.42 15.00 28.89
N LYS A 359 2.45 14.57 29.72
CA LYS A 359 2.27 13.15 30.06
C LYS A 359 2.05 12.28 28.81
N LEU A 360 1.29 12.78 27.83
CA LEU A 360 1.02 12.06 26.58
C LEU A 360 2.25 11.99 25.66
N ALA A 361 3.07 13.05 25.65
CA ALA A 361 4.33 13.08 24.92
C ALA A 361 5.37 12.13 25.53
N GLU A 362 5.46 12.05 26.86
CA GLU A 362 6.29 11.08 27.58
C GLU A 362 5.87 9.64 27.28
N MET A 363 4.56 9.36 27.32
CA MET A 363 4.01 8.05 26.96
C MET A 363 4.35 7.67 25.51
N ASN A 364 4.24 8.62 24.57
CA ASN A 364 4.58 8.39 23.18
C ASN A 364 6.05 8.00 22.97
N GLU A 365 6.99 8.70 23.63
CA GLU A 365 8.41 8.38 23.57
C GLU A 365 8.72 7.03 24.21
N CYS A 366 8.07 6.72 25.33
CA CYS A 366 8.22 5.45 26.03
C CYS A 366 7.75 4.26 25.18
N LEU A 367 6.54 4.36 24.60
CA LEU A 367 6.00 3.31 23.72
C LEU A 367 6.89 3.11 22.48
N SER A 368 7.36 4.20 21.87
CA SER A 368 8.28 4.09 20.74
C SER A 368 9.59 3.39 21.08
N ASN A 369 10.14 3.63 22.28
CA ASN A 369 11.36 2.96 22.72
C ASN A 369 11.13 1.47 23.00
N GLU A 370 9.97 1.12 23.58
CA GLU A 370 9.60 -0.27 23.84
C GLU A 370 9.48 -1.09 22.55
N VAL A 371 8.81 -0.56 21.52
CA VAL A 371 8.75 -1.21 20.20
C VAL A 371 10.16 -1.39 19.61
N GLY A 372 11.02 -0.38 19.76
CA GLY A 372 12.42 -0.45 19.31
C GLY A 372 13.23 -1.53 20.03
N ASN A 373 13.08 -1.65 21.36
CA ASN A 373 13.75 -2.68 22.17
C ASN A 373 13.29 -4.10 21.81
N MET A 374 12.08 -4.23 21.26
CA MET A 374 11.49 -5.47 20.80
C MET A 374 11.92 -5.89 19.38
N GLU A 375 12.96 -5.27 18.80
CA GLU A 375 13.52 -5.62 17.47
C GLU A 375 13.77 -7.13 17.30
N PHE A 376 14.17 -7.82 18.38
CA PHE A 376 14.42 -9.26 18.35
C PHE A 376 13.17 -10.10 18.02
N LEU A 377 11.97 -9.63 18.34
CA LEU A 377 10.74 -10.31 17.95
C LEU A 377 10.56 -10.29 16.42
N PHE A 378 11.08 -9.24 15.75
CA PHE A 378 10.98 -9.03 14.31
C PHE A 378 12.19 -9.61 13.53
N ARG A 379 13.31 -9.95 14.18
CA ARG A 379 14.49 -10.53 13.53
C ARG A 379 14.22 -11.94 13.02
N GLY A 380 14.54 -12.18 11.74
CA GLY A 380 14.48 -13.51 11.11
C GLY A 380 13.12 -13.90 10.52
N LYS A 381 12.17 -12.96 10.45
CA LYS A 381 10.90 -13.12 9.72
C LYS A 381 10.61 -11.82 8.98
N SER A 382 11.23 -11.66 7.81
CA SER A 382 10.86 -10.54 6.96
C SER A 382 9.41 -10.74 6.46
N ALA A 383 8.64 -9.67 6.30
CA ALA A 383 7.32 -9.74 5.65
C ALA A 383 7.38 -10.34 4.21
N PHE A 384 8.59 -10.51 3.66
CA PHE A 384 8.85 -11.19 2.39
C PHE A 384 8.85 -12.72 2.51
N GLU A 385 9.13 -13.28 3.69
CA GLU A 385 9.16 -14.73 3.96
C GLU A 385 7.83 -15.28 4.47
N VAL A 386 6.90 -14.41 4.83
CA VAL A 386 5.54 -14.80 5.24
C VAL A 386 4.65 -14.76 3.98
N PRO A 387 4.21 -15.91 3.44
CA PRO A 387 3.24 -15.92 2.35
C PRO A 387 1.97 -15.17 2.78
N LEU A 388 1.29 -14.54 1.83
CA LEU A 388 -0.02 -13.85 2.02
C LEU A 388 -1.09 -14.69 2.74
N ASN A 389 -0.86 -15.99 2.95
CA ASN A 389 -1.75 -16.96 3.58
C ASN A 389 -1.50 -17.22 5.07
N LEU A 390 -0.57 -16.54 5.72
CA LEU A 390 -0.43 -16.63 7.17
C LEU A 390 -0.93 -15.34 7.80
N THR A 391 -2.08 -15.43 8.48
CA THR A 391 -2.36 -14.61 9.66
C THR A 391 -1.07 -14.51 10.46
N GLU A 392 -0.67 -13.29 10.84
CA GLU A 392 0.44 -13.09 11.79
C GLU A 392 0.33 -14.17 12.86
N PRO A 393 1.41 -14.93 13.16
CA PRO A 393 1.31 -15.93 14.22
C PRO A 393 0.75 -15.19 15.44
N PRO A 394 -0.41 -15.60 15.99
CA PRO A 394 -1.16 -14.82 16.97
C PRO A 394 -0.32 -14.48 18.21
N THR A 395 0.81 -15.16 18.40
CA THR A 395 1.82 -14.87 19.42
C THR A 395 2.55 -13.54 19.21
N PHE A 396 2.78 -13.06 17.99
CA PHE A 396 3.59 -11.86 17.75
C PHE A 396 2.88 -10.58 18.18
N SER A 397 1.70 -10.32 17.60
CA SER A 397 0.89 -9.14 17.89
C SER A 397 0.44 -9.16 19.35
N ASN A 398 0.08 -10.34 19.89
CA ASN A 398 -0.24 -10.49 21.31
C ASN A 398 0.96 -10.17 22.23
N ASN A 399 2.17 -10.62 21.90
CA ASN A 399 3.36 -10.34 22.71
C ASN A 399 3.72 -8.85 22.69
N LEU A 400 3.59 -8.20 21.53
CA LEU A 400 3.80 -6.75 21.42
C LEU A 400 2.75 -5.99 22.24
N VAL A 401 1.47 -6.34 22.12
CA VAL A 401 0.37 -5.73 22.88
C VAL A 401 0.59 -5.87 24.38
N ILE A 402 0.96 -7.08 24.86
CA ILE A 402 1.23 -7.33 26.28
C ILE A 402 2.39 -6.45 26.77
N ALA A 403 3.47 -6.36 26.00
CA ALA A 403 4.63 -5.54 26.36
C ALA A 403 4.29 -4.04 26.42
N LEU A 404 3.58 -3.53 25.41
CA LEU A 404 3.15 -2.14 25.37
C LEU A 404 2.20 -1.83 26.54
N TYR A 405 1.23 -2.71 26.81
CA TYR A 405 0.30 -2.56 27.93
C TYR A 405 1.01 -2.57 29.28
N PHE A 406 1.96 -3.48 29.49
CA PHE A 406 2.75 -3.55 30.73
C PHE A 406 3.60 -2.29 30.94
N ARG A 407 4.24 -1.79 29.87
CA ARG A 407 5.05 -0.56 29.94
C ARG A 407 4.21 0.67 30.27
N LEU A 408 3.00 0.71 29.71
CA LEU A 408 2.02 1.74 29.94
C LEU A 408 1.52 1.75 31.39
N ILE A 409 1.26 0.58 32.00
CA ILE A 409 0.95 0.44 33.43
C ILE A 409 2.11 0.96 34.28
N SER A 410 3.34 0.57 33.93
CA SER A 410 4.54 0.99 34.66
C SER A 410 4.63 2.52 34.74
N LEU A 411 4.45 3.22 33.62
CA LEU A 411 4.45 4.69 33.55
C LEU A 411 3.44 5.36 34.50
N ASP A 412 2.25 4.77 34.69
CA ASP A 412 1.26 5.34 35.61
C ASP A 412 1.69 5.16 37.07
N CYS A 413 2.20 3.98 37.42
CA CYS A 413 2.77 3.73 38.73
C CYS A 413 3.93 4.68 39.02
N GLU A 414 4.72 5.06 38.01
CA GLU A 414 5.82 6.02 38.16
C GLU A 414 5.35 7.43 38.52
N SER A 415 4.15 7.84 38.06
CA SER A 415 3.54 9.15 38.32
C SER A 415 2.85 9.26 39.69
N GLU A 416 2.57 8.14 40.36
CA GLU A 416 1.98 8.08 41.71
C GLU A 416 3.02 7.97 42.84
N ARG A 417 4.33 8.01 42.52
CA ARG A 417 5.44 7.74 43.45
C ARG A 417 5.70 8.80 44.53
N ASP A 418 4.91 9.86 44.61
CA ASP A 418 5.01 10.84 45.70
C ASP A 418 4.31 10.40 47.00
N LEU A 419 3.70 9.20 47.08
CA LEU A 419 3.22 8.63 48.35
C LEU A 419 4.24 7.67 48.99
N HIS A 420 4.85 8.16 50.07
CA HIS A 420 5.55 7.50 51.18
C HIS A 420 6.01 6.03 51.00
N ARG A 421 7.33 5.82 50.98
CA ARG A 421 7.96 4.49 51.15
C ARG A 421 7.64 3.93 52.54
N ASP A 422 6.72 2.97 52.59
CA ASP A 422 6.42 2.21 53.79
C ASP A 422 7.43 1.07 53.98
N LYS A 423 7.97 0.90 55.20
CA LYS A 423 9.11 -0.01 55.48
C LYS A 423 8.75 -1.50 55.45
N ASP A 424 7.45 -1.82 55.43
CA ASP A 424 6.93 -3.19 55.46
C ASP A 424 6.46 -3.72 54.09
N VAL A 425 6.73 -2.96 53.02
CA VAL A 425 6.33 -3.30 51.65
C VAL A 425 7.55 -3.64 50.80
N MET A 426 7.59 -4.87 50.25
CA MET A 426 8.64 -5.30 49.31
C MET A 426 8.16 -5.03 47.88
N TYR A 427 8.94 -4.27 47.11
CA TYR A 427 8.61 -3.95 45.73
C TYR A 427 8.91 -5.14 44.82
N LEU A 428 8.07 -5.36 43.81
CA LEU A 428 8.17 -6.52 42.93
C LEU A 428 9.52 -6.57 42.15
N LYS A 429 10.26 -5.43 42.05
CA LYS A 429 11.66 -5.32 41.55
C LYS A 429 12.66 -6.06 42.38
N GLU A 430 12.61 -5.81 43.67
CA GLU A 430 13.50 -6.39 44.65
C GLU A 430 13.21 -7.88 44.78
N TYR A 431 11.94 -8.27 44.65
CA TYR A 431 11.53 -9.67 44.60
C TYR A 431 12.06 -10.36 43.34
N SER A 432 11.84 -9.78 42.15
CA SER A 432 12.29 -10.37 40.89
C SER A 432 13.82 -10.43 40.77
N SER A 433 14.54 -9.44 41.31
CA SER A 433 16.01 -9.47 41.34
C SER A 433 16.53 -10.53 42.31
N ALA A 434 15.93 -10.66 43.50
CA ALA A 434 16.30 -11.68 44.49
C ALA A 434 16.07 -13.11 43.97
N VAL A 435 14.94 -13.32 43.28
CA VAL A 435 14.64 -14.62 42.65
C VAL A 435 15.61 -14.91 41.49
N CYS A 436 15.96 -13.92 40.68
CA CYS A 436 16.95 -14.09 39.60
C CYS A 436 18.38 -14.32 40.13
N SER A 437 18.75 -13.78 41.29
CA SER A 437 20.05 -14.00 41.93
C SER A 437 20.13 -15.30 42.75
N GLY A 438 19.04 -16.08 42.82
CA GLY A 438 18.99 -17.35 43.55
C GLY A 438 18.93 -17.20 45.07
N GLU A 439 18.74 -15.98 45.59
CA GLU A 439 18.56 -15.73 47.01
C GLU A 439 17.07 -15.86 47.35
N SER A 440 16.69 -16.85 48.17
CA SER A 440 15.32 -16.94 48.64
C SER A 440 15.02 -15.76 49.57
N PRO A 441 14.03 -14.90 49.26
CA PRO A 441 13.67 -13.82 50.16
C PRO A 441 13.05 -14.45 51.42
N LYS A 442 13.75 -14.36 52.55
CA LYS A 442 13.22 -14.77 53.87
C LYS A 442 12.05 -13.84 54.22
N LEU A 443 10.85 -14.23 53.82
CA LEU A 443 9.60 -13.57 54.19
C LEU A 443 9.34 -13.83 55.68
N SER A 444 9.70 -12.89 56.55
CA SER A 444 9.11 -12.80 57.89
C SER A 444 7.62 -12.48 57.73
N CYS A 445 6.74 -13.23 58.39
CA CYS A 445 5.28 -13.38 58.16
C CYS A 445 4.38 -12.12 58.03
N ASN A 446 4.88 -10.89 57.99
CA ASN A 446 4.06 -9.67 57.93
C ASN A 446 4.33 -8.75 56.72
N ARG A 447 5.12 -9.15 55.72
CA ARG A 447 5.36 -8.31 54.53
C ARG A 447 4.34 -8.59 53.42
N VAL A 448 3.65 -7.55 52.97
CA VAL A 448 2.76 -7.60 51.80
C VAL A 448 3.59 -7.29 50.54
N ILE A 449 3.51 -8.15 49.53
CA ILE A 449 4.11 -7.88 48.22
C ILE A 449 3.24 -6.84 47.53
N ASN A 450 3.77 -5.64 47.33
CA ASN A 450 3.08 -4.61 46.56
C ASN A 450 3.58 -4.71 45.11
N CYS A 451 2.64 -4.97 44.21
CA CYS A 451 2.91 -5.12 42.77
C CYS A 451 3.19 -3.77 42.08
N ASN A 452 3.13 -2.65 42.80
CA ASN A 452 3.66 -1.39 42.30
C ASN A 452 5.18 -1.52 42.16
N TYR A 453 5.73 -1.27 40.97
CA TYR A 453 7.15 -1.40 40.68
C TYR A 453 7.83 -0.01 40.65
N PRO A 454 9.05 0.14 41.22
CA PRO A 454 9.88 1.33 41.09
C PRO A 454 10.79 1.35 39.85
#